data_AF-A0A957KXP6-F1
#
_entry.id   AF-A0A957KXP6-F1
#
_cell.length_a   1.000
_cell.length_b   1.000
_cell.length_c   1.000
_cell.angle_alpha   90.00
_cell.angle_beta   90.00
_cell.angle_gamma   90.00
#
_symmetry.space_group_name_H-M   'P 1'
#
loop_
_entity.id
_entity.type
_entity.pdbx_description
1 polymer ?
#
loop_
_entity_poly.entity_id
_entity_poly.type
_entity_poly.pdbx_seq_one_letter_code
_entity_poly.pdbx_strand_id
1 'polypeptide(L)' 'MKANGGMFLIDDFGRQQIRPRDLLNRWVVPMEKNVDFLALHTGRKMEVPFEVLIVFSTNLPPRDLVDEA' A
#
# COMPACT_ATOMS: atom_id res chain seq x y z
N MET A 1 -9.98 -0.17 4.01
CA MET A 1 -9.27 -1.43 3.70
C MET A 1 -9.93 -2.07 2.49
N LYS A 2 -9.16 -2.51 1.49
CA LYS A 2 -9.65 -3.22 0.29
C LYS A 2 -8.92 -4.56 0.20
N ALA A 3 -9.60 -5.60 -0.28
CA ALA A 3 -9.03 -6.93 -0.57
C ALA A 3 -8.23 -7.61 0.56
N ASN A 4 -8.57 -7.33 1.84
CA ASN A 4 -7.98 -8.04 2.96
C ASN A 4 -8.35 -9.53 2.94
N GLY A 5 -7.39 -10.39 3.26
CA GLY A 5 -7.50 -11.85 3.07
C GLY A 5 -7.38 -12.28 1.62
N GLY A 6 -6.97 -11.39 0.71
CA GLY A 6 -6.93 -11.64 -0.73
C GLY A 6 -5.83 -10.88 -1.45
N MET A 7 -6.00 -10.68 -2.76
CA MET A 7 -5.03 -10.00 -3.61
C MET A 7 -5.52 -8.61 -4.01
N PHE A 8 -4.65 -7.62 -3.91
CA PHE A 8 -4.87 -6.26 -4.39
C PHE A 8 -3.90 -5.95 -5.53
N LEU A 9 -4.43 -5.99 -6.76
CA LEU A 9 -3.68 -5.68 -7.98
C LEU A 9 -3.84 -4.20 -8.34
N ILE A 10 -2.73 -3.51 -8.55
CA ILE A 10 -2.69 -2.15 -9.10
C ILE A 10 -1.99 -2.20 -10.45
N ASP A 11 -2.76 -1.90 -11.49
CA ASP A 11 -2.24 -1.79 -12.85
C ASP A 11 -1.78 -0.37 -13.17
N ASP A 12 -0.90 -0.23 -14.16
CA ASP A 12 -0.25 1.03 -14.55
C ASP A 12 0.29 1.82 -13.33
N PHE A 13 0.97 1.13 -12.42
CA PHE A 13 1.59 1.72 -11.24
C PHE A 13 2.65 2.75 -11.65
N GLY A 14 2.55 3.97 -11.14
CA GLY A 14 3.30 5.13 -11.63
C GLY A 14 2.43 6.27 -12.17
N ARG A 15 1.16 5.99 -12.51
CA ARG A 15 0.23 6.99 -13.10
C ARG A 15 -0.85 7.48 -12.12
N GLN A 16 -0.74 7.12 -10.84
CA GLN A 16 -1.67 7.56 -9.81
C GLN A 16 -1.45 9.04 -9.46
N GLN A 17 -2.48 9.71 -8.93
CA GLN A 17 -2.38 11.09 -8.44
C GLN A 17 -1.38 11.23 -7.28
N ILE A 18 -1.17 10.14 -6.54
CA ILE A 18 -0.20 10.03 -5.45
C ILE A 18 1.06 9.39 -6.01
N ARG A 19 2.23 9.89 -5.60
CA ARG A 19 3.51 9.34 -6.07
C ARG A 19 3.66 7.88 -5.62
N PRO A 20 4.24 7.00 -6.47
CA PRO A 20 4.48 5.60 -6.13
C PRO A 20 5.16 5.38 -4.78
N ARG A 21 6.20 6.17 -4.49
CA ARG A 21 6.93 6.14 -3.21
C ARG A 21 6.03 6.36 -1.99
N ASP A 22 5.08 7.30 -2.08
CA ASP A 22 4.19 7.61 -0.96
C ASP A 22 3.22 6.44 -0.69
N LEU A 23 2.79 5.74 -1.75
CA LEU A 23 1.97 4.52 -1.63
C LEU A 23 2.76 3.37 -1.00
N LEU A 24 3.99 3.13 -1.48
CA LEU A 24 4.87 2.09 -0.94
C LEU A 24 5.20 2.33 0.54
N ASN A 25 5.56 3.56 0.91
CA ASN A 25 5.84 3.95 2.30
C ASN A 25 4.64 3.72 3.23
N ARG A 26 3.40 3.88 2.73
CA ARG A 26 2.19 3.63 3.52
C ARG A 26 1.97 2.14 3.80
N TRP A 27 2.39 1.26 2.89
CA TRP A 27 2.17 -0.18 3.02
C TRP A 27 3.34 -0.94 3.63
N VAL A 28 4.57 -0.40 3.59
CA VAL A 28 5.73 -1.09 4.16
C VAL A 28 5.52 -1.45 5.63
N VAL A 29 5.01 -0.51 6.44
CA VAL A 29 4.81 -0.73 7.88
C VAL A 29 3.68 -1.74 8.17
N PRO A 30 2.48 -1.63 7.58
CA PRO A 30 1.45 -2.65 7.76
C PRO A 30 1.83 -4.04 7.27
N MET A 31 2.59 -4.14 6.17
CA MET A 31 3.08 -5.42 5.65
C MET A 31 4.11 -6.06 6.60
N GLU A 32 5.04 -5.28 7.14
CA GLU A 32 6.02 -5.78 8.12
C GLU A 32 5.35 -6.23 9.43
N LYS A 33 4.32 -5.50 9.88
CA LYS A 33 3.65 -5.77 11.16
C LYS A 33 2.46 -6.72 11.06
N ASN A 34 2.02 -7.07 9.85
CA ASN A 34 0.76 -7.77 9.56
C ASN A 34 -0.48 -7.09 10.17
N VAL A 35 -0.42 -5.78 10.40
CA VAL A 35 -1.43 -5.00 11.12
C VAL A 35 -1.52 -3.59 10.52
N ASP A 36 -2.72 -3.10 10.25
CA ASP A 36 -3.01 -1.69 9.93
C ASP A 36 -3.90 -1.07 11.00
N PHE A 37 -3.98 0.26 11.01
CA PHE A 37 -4.80 1.02 11.94
C PHE A 37 -5.85 1.82 11.20
N LEU A 38 -7.13 1.46 11.41
CA LEU A 38 -8.25 2.15 10.82
C LEU A 38 -8.68 3.28 11.76
N ALA A 39 -8.53 4.52 11.29
CA ALA A 39 -9.02 5.71 12.00
C ALA A 39 -10.49 5.96 11.63
N LEU A 40 -11.35 5.98 12.65
CA LEU A 40 -12.77 6.29 12.50
C LEU A 40 -12.98 7.80 12.55
N HIS A 41 -14.08 8.28 11.96
CA HIS A 41 -14.48 9.69 12.01
C HIS A 41 -14.68 10.23 13.44
N THR A 42 -14.84 9.33 14.42
CA THR A 42 -14.93 9.63 15.85
C THR A 42 -13.57 9.88 16.51
N GLY A 43 -12.46 9.79 15.77
CA GLY A 43 -11.09 9.92 16.28
C GLY A 43 -10.54 8.63 16.90
N ARG A 44 -11.37 7.59 17.07
CA ARG A 44 -10.93 6.29 17.58
C ARG A 44 -10.12 5.54 16.52
N LYS A 45 -9.06 4.86 16.94
CA LYS A 45 -8.28 3.94 16.10
C LYS A 45 -8.63 2.51 16.49
N MET A 46 -8.77 1.65 15.49
CA MET A 46 -8.90 0.21 15.66
C MET A 46 -7.79 -0.51 14.93
N GLU A 47 -7.22 -1.51 15.59
CA GLU A 47 -6.27 -2.44 15.00
C GLU A 47 -7.02 -3.42 14.10
N VAL A 48 -6.47 -3.68 12.92
CA VAL A 48 -7.07 -4.57 11.93
C VAL A 48 -5.97 -5.41 11.28
N PRO A 49 -6.15 -6.74 11.08
CA PRO A 49 -5.19 -7.56 10.37
C PRO A 49 -4.92 -7.01 8.96
N PHE A 50 -3.66 -7.01 8.55
CA PHE A 50 -3.25 -6.61 7.21
C PHE A 50 -2.76 -7.84 6.44
N GLU A 51 -3.71 -8.57 5.87
CA GLU A 51 -3.50 -9.86 5.20
C GLU A 51 -3.78 -9.71 3.71
N VAL A 52 -3.10 -8.78 3.04
CA VAL A 52 -3.29 -8.52 1.61
C VAL A 52 -2.02 -8.81 0.83
N LEU A 53 -2.13 -9.61 -0.21
CA LEU A 53 -1.09 -9.76 -1.22
C LEU A 53 -1.20 -8.59 -2.20
N ILE A 54 -0.28 -7.64 -2.12
CA ILE A 54 -0.26 -6.49 -3.03
C ILE A 54 0.60 -6.83 -4.25
N VAL A 55 0.03 -6.63 -5.44
CA VAL A 55 0.72 -6.85 -6.71
C VAL A 55 0.68 -5.56 -7.53
N PHE A 56 1.83 -5.15 -8.06
CA PHE A 56 1.94 -3.98 -8.93
C PHE A 56 2.28 -4.43 -10.36
N SER A 57 1.60 -3.85 -11.34
CA SER A 57 1.94 -3.94 -12.76
C SER A 57 2.32 -2.54 -13.23
N THR A 58 3.46 -2.41 -13.91
CA THR A 58 3.97 -1.12 -14.38
C THR A 58 4.75 -1.26 -15.68
N ASN A 59 4.66 -0.22 -16.50
CA ASN A 59 5.48 -0.05 -17.69
C ASN A 59 6.74 0.80 -17.41
N LEU A 60 6.90 1.32 -16.18
CA LEU A 60 8.08 2.07 -15.77
C LEU A 60 9.18 1.10 -15.29
N PRO A 61 10.46 1.40 -15.57
CA PRO A 61 11.54 0.61 -14.99
C PRO A 61 11.56 0.79 -13.46
N PRO A 62 11.91 -0.25 -12.66
CA PRO A 62 11.80 -0.20 -11.20
C PRO A 62 12.53 0.97 -10.52
N ARG A 63 13.68 1.39 -11.07
CA ARG A 63 14.46 2.52 -10.57
C ARG A 63 13.74 3.88 -10.66
N ASP A 64 12.73 3.98 -11.53
CA ASP A 64 11.94 5.22 -11.67
C ASP A 64 10.77 5.24 -10.67
N LEU A 65 10.51 4.13 -9.96
CA LEU A 65 9.44 4.01 -8.96
C LEU A 65 9.92 4.26 -7.52
N VAL A 66 11.22 4.10 -7.27
CA VAL A 66 11.87 4.25 -5.96
C VAL A 66 13.19 4.96 -6.13
N ASP A 67 13.41 6.02 -5.34
CA ASP A 67 14.71 6.70 -5.27
C ASP A 67 15.74 5.77 -4.59
N GLU A 68 17.01 5.77 -5.04
CA GLU A 68 18.10 5.13 -4.31
C GLU A 68 18.20 5.73 -2.89
N ALA A 69 18.29 4.86 -1.88
CA ALA A 69 18.42 5.23 -0.47
C ALA A 69 19.88 5.45 -0.07
#